data_AF-A0A7V1LF57-F1
#
_entry.id   AF-A0A7V1LF57-F1
#
_cell.length_a   1.000
_cell.length_b   1.000
_cell.length_c   1.000
_cell.angle_alpha   90.00
_cell.angle_beta   90.00
_cell.angle_gamma   90.00
#
_symmetry.space_group_name_H-M   'P 1'
#
loop_
_entity.id
_entity.type
_entity.pdbx_description
1 polymer ?
#
loop_
_entity_poly.entity_id
_entity_poly.type
_entity_poly.pdbx_seq_one_letter_code
_entity_poly.pdbx_strand_id
1 'polypeptide(L)'
;NTVADAKANVMFVKNSIIAGSSVKNFQSTDAGWDVAAWFSGNGGKTFAATSDAKLVDAFNLNFPNFLPESGSPALTGGGTPPNDGFFDQTSYIGAFNTNDWTFGWAKFTDATVTSVDEIKNLNVVPSSFNLSQNYPNPFNPSTKIKYYLPESGFVQIKVYNMLGQLVETLVNGYRASGTYEINFDASGLTSGVYIYRLQTSSNVISKKMILLK
;
A
#
# COMPACT_ATOMS: atom_id res chain seq x y z
N ASN A 1 1.96 7.29 27.84
CA ASN A 1 2.28 8.57 28.50
C ASN A 1 3.72 8.84 28.11
N THR A 2 3.95 9.44 26.93
CA THR A 2 5.19 9.26 26.15
C THR A 2 6.47 9.67 26.90
N VAL A 3 6.39 10.71 27.74
CA VAL A 3 7.50 11.14 28.60
C VAL A 3 7.83 10.09 29.67
N ALA A 4 6.82 9.51 30.32
CA ALA A 4 7.03 8.49 31.34
C ALA A 4 7.59 7.19 30.75
N ASP A 5 7.09 6.79 29.58
CA ASP A 5 7.53 5.59 28.86
C ASP A 5 8.98 5.75 28.35
N ALA A 6 9.35 6.95 27.88
CA ALA A 6 10.73 7.28 27.50
C ALA A 6 11.68 7.27 28.71
N LYS A 7 11.28 7.88 29.83
CA LYS A 7 12.05 7.86 31.09
C LYS A 7 12.21 6.45 31.67
N ALA A 8 11.20 5.59 31.52
CA ALA A 8 11.23 4.20 31.94
C ALA A 8 11.96 3.27 30.94
N ASN A 9 12.50 3.82 29.83
CA ASN A 9 13.19 3.07 28.77
C ASN A 9 12.32 1.97 28.12
N VAL A 10 11.00 2.16 28.14
CA VAL A 10 10.02 1.24 27.52
C VAL A 10 9.68 1.69 26.10
N MET A 11 10.06 2.91 25.71
CA MET A 11 9.87 3.42 24.35
C MET A 11 10.87 2.81 23.35
N PHE A 12 10.37 2.32 22.21
CA PHE A 12 11.15 1.63 21.17
C PHE A 12 11.72 2.56 20.08
N VAL A 13 11.79 3.87 20.32
CA VAL A 13 12.44 4.80 19.38
C VAL A 13 13.94 4.81 19.67
N LYS A 14 14.66 3.90 19.01
CA LYS A 14 16.13 3.77 19.08
C LYS A 14 16.69 3.77 17.67
N ASN A 15 17.96 4.15 17.52
CA ASN A 15 18.66 4.07 16.23
C ASN A 15 17.95 4.78 15.06
N SER A 16 17.26 5.88 15.36
CA SER A 16 16.46 6.63 14.40
C SER A 16 17.25 7.81 13.83
N ILE A 17 17.05 8.12 12.56
CA ILE A 17 17.69 9.26 11.88
C ILE A 17 16.61 10.28 11.53
N ILE A 18 16.82 11.54 11.93
CA ILE A 18 16.00 12.68 11.51
C ILE A 18 16.88 13.59 10.67
N ALA A 19 16.50 13.87 9.44
CA ALA A 19 17.27 14.73 8.53
C ALA A 19 16.34 15.76 7.87
N GLY A 20 16.87 16.94 7.54
CA GLY A 20 16.09 18.01 6.90
C GLY A 20 15.29 18.89 7.86
N SER A 21 15.58 18.82 9.17
CA SER A 21 14.95 19.67 10.18
C SER A 21 15.96 20.66 10.74
N SER A 22 15.75 21.95 10.44
CA SER A 22 16.62 23.04 10.86
C SER A 22 16.19 23.72 12.16
N VAL A 23 14.97 23.47 12.66
CA VAL A 23 14.41 24.12 13.85
C VAL A 23 13.62 23.13 14.71
N LYS A 24 13.94 23.08 16.01
CA LYS A 24 13.19 22.34 17.06
C LYS A 24 12.92 20.85 16.72
N ASN A 25 13.97 20.05 16.65
CA ASN A 25 13.87 18.61 16.43
C ASN A 25 13.10 17.87 17.53
N PHE A 26 13.11 18.40 18.76
CA PHE A 26 12.44 17.80 19.90
C PHE A 26 11.78 18.86 20.77
N GLN A 27 10.59 18.55 21.28
CA GLN A 27 9.91 19.32 22.32
C GLN A 27 9.30 18.36 23.34
N SER A 28 9.30 18.76 24.61
CA SER A 28 8.69 18.03 25.72
C SER A 28 7.74 18.94 26.47
N THR A 29 6.62 18.39 26.95
CA THR A 29 5.70 19.05 27.89
C THR A 29 6.24 19.05 29.32
N ASP A 30 7.26 18.25 29.60
CA ASP A 30 8.00 18.22 30.86
C ASP A 30 9.28 19.06 30.72
N ALA A 31 9.31 20.19 31.43
CA ALA A 31 10.42 21.15 31.39
C ALA A 31 11.73 20.62 32.00
N GLY A 32 11.69 19.55 32.79
CA GLY A 32 12.87 18.94 33.40
C GLY A 32 13.49 17.82 32.56
N TRP A 33 12.94 17.53 31.37
CA TRP A 33 13.39 16.41 30.54
C TRP A 33 14.07 16.87 29.25
N ASP A 34 15.35 16.51 29.10
CA ASP A 34 16.11 16.68 27.88
C ASP A 34 15.88 15.51 26.91
N VAL A 35 14.91 15.69 26.01
CA VAL A 35 14.57 14.69 24.97
C VAL A 35 15.70 14.52 23.97
N ALA A 36 16.46 15.58 23.67
CA ALA A 36 17.52 15.53 22.69
C ALA A 36 18.70 14.70 23.22
N ALA A 37 19.06 14.88 24.49
CA ALA A 37 20.03 14.03 25.19
C ALA A 37 19.55 12.57 25.26
N TRP A 38 18.28 12.34 25.59
CA TRP A 38 17.71 10.99 25.60
C TRP A 38 17.76 10.32 24.21
N PHE A 39 17.37 11.04 23.15
CA PHE A 39 17.34 10.51 21.78
C PHE A 39 18.74 10.16 21.28
N SER A 40 19.70 11.07 21.46
CA SER A 40 21.11 10.84 21.09
C SER A 40 21.74 9.70 21.91
N GLY A 41 21.43 9.60 23.21
CA GLY A 41 21.85 8.50 24.07
C GLY A 41 21.27 7.13 23.67
N ASN A 42 20.19 7.10 22.89
CA ASN A 42 19.57 5.89 22.35
C ASN A 42 19.95 5.61 20.88
N GLY A 43 21.10 6.15 20.43
CA GLY A 43 21.60 5.94 19.06
C GLY A 43 20.90 6.78 17.99
N GLY A 44 20.04 7.71 18.40
CA GLY A 44 19.38 8.64 17.50
C GLY A 44 20.35 9.67 16.91
N LYS A 45 20.20 10.00 15.63
CA LYS A 45 21.01 11.01 14.93
C LYS A 45 20.11 12.08 14.32
N THR A 46 20.50 13.34 14.41
CA THR A 46 19.78 14.45 13.78
C THR A 46 20.68 15.24 12.86
N PHE A 47 20.19 15.55 11.66
CA PHE A 47 20.91 16.29 10.64
C PHE A 47 20.06 17.46 10.14
N ALA A 48 20.72 18.58 9.86
CA ALA A 48 20.04 19.80 9.42
C ALA A 48 19.60 19.70 7.95
N ALA A 49 20.44 19.16 7.08
CA ALA A 49 20.12 19.00 5.67
C ALA A 49 19.57 17.59 5.39
N THR A 50 18.69 17.48 4.40
CA THR A 50 18.22 16.18 3.90
C THR A 50 19.35 15.40 3.22
N SER A 51 20.32 16.11 2.60
CA SER A 51 21.50 15.52 1.96
C SER A 51 22.41 14.76 2.94
N ASP A 52 22.37 15.09 4.22
CA ASP A 52 23.20 14.43 5.25
C ASP A 52 22.75 12.98 5.52
N ALA A 53 21.50 12.64 5.17
CA ALA A 53 21.05 11.25 5.17
C ALA A 53 21.72 10.41 4.06
N LYS A 54 22.30 11.06 3.05
CA LYS A 54 22.98 10.46 1.88
C LYS A 54 22.19 9.30 1.29
N LEU A 55 21.00 9.63 0.81
CA LEU A 55 20.13 8.71 0.07
C LEU A 55 20.20 9.10 -1.41
N VAL A 56 20.20 8.10 -2.30
CA VAL A 56 20.47 8.29 -3.74
C VAL A 56 19.57 9.34 -4.38
N ASP A 57 18.24 9.19 -4.25
CA ASP A 57 17.28 10.14 -4.84
C ASP A 57 15.94 10.11 -4.11
N ALA A 58 15.98 10.23 -2.77
CA ALA A 58 14.83 10.02 -1.90
C ALA A 58 13.65 10.98 -2.15
N PHE A 59 13.89 12.10 -2.83
CA PHE A 59 12.88 13.16 -3.06
C PHE A 59 12.50 13.31 -4.54
N ASN A 60 12.91 12.39 -5.41
CA ASN A 60 12.41 12.34 -6.77
C ASN A 60 10.96 11.85 -6.76
N LEU A 61 10.04 12.80 -6.92
CA LEU A 61 8.58 12.56 -6.87
C LEU A 61 8.10 11.59 -7.96
N ASN A 62 8.85 11.42 -9.05
CA ASN A 62 8.50 10.48 -10.11
C ASN A 62 9.02 9.07 -9.82
N PHE A 63 10.25 8.98 -9.27
CA PHE A 63 10.96 7.72 -9.02
C PHE A 63 11.82 7.83 -7.76
N PRO A 64 11.21 7.81 -6.56
CA PRO A 64 11.97 8.03 -5.34
C PRO A 64 12.90 6.84 -5.07
N ASN A 65 14.16 7.14 -4.74
CA ASN A 65 15.17 6.14 -4.43
C ASN A 65 15.78 6.39 -3.04
N PHE A 66 15.36 5.58 -2.07
CA PHE A 66 15.80 5.67 -0.68
C PHE A 66 17.04 4.83 -0.38
N LEU A 67 17.68 4.23 -1.39
CA LEU A 67 18.90 3.46 -1.17
C LEU A 67 19.97 4.36 -0.54
N PRO A 68 20.63 3.92 0.53
CA PRO A 68 21.69 4.68 1.16
C PRO A 68 22.94 4.64 0.29
N GLU A 69 23.55 5.80 0.10
CA GLU A 69 24.84 5.94 -0.56
C GLU A 69 26.01 5.59 0.37
N SER A 70 27.21 5.50 -0.20
CA SER A 70 28.43 5.28 0.58
C SER A 70 28.60 6.33 1.69
N GLY A 71 28.80 5.85 2.92
CA GLY A 71 28.93 6.70 4.10
C GLY A 71 27.62 7.31 4.59
N SER A 72 26.46 6.81 4.15
CA SER A 72 25.17 7.14 4.73
C SER A 72 25.09 6.70 6.20
N PRO A 73 24.53 7.54 7.10
CA PRO A 73 24.26 7.14 8.48
C PRO A 73 23.28 5.96 8.58
N ALA A 74 22.48 5.68 7.54
CA ALA A 74 21.57 4.53 7.53
C ALA A 74 22.33 3.19 7.42
N LEU A 75 23.48 3.15 6.75
CA LEU A 75 24.34 1.94 6.68
C LEU A 75 25.03 1.62 8.02
N THR A 76 25.22 2.63 8.86
CA THR A 76 25.95 2.50 10.14
C THR A 76 25.01 2.67 11.35
N GLY A 77 23.72 2.83 11.08
CA GLY A 77 22.73 3.29 12.05
C GLY A 77 21.91 2.19 12.69
N GLY A 78 21.80 1.01 12.08
CA GLY A 78 21.04 -0.09 12.67
C GLY A 78 21.75 -0.66 13.88
N GLY A 79 21.03 -0.74 15.00
CA GLY A 79 21.50 -1.50 16.15
C GLY A 79 21.52 -2.98 15.85
N THR A 80 22.42 -3.70 16.52
CA THR A 80 22.40 -5.16 16.51
C THR A 80 21.05 -5.63 17.06
N PRO A 81 20.25 -6.39 16.30
CA PRO A 81 19.00 -6.93 16.82
C PRO A 81 19.28 -7.79 18.06
N PRO A 82 18.36 -7.85 19.04
CA PRO A 82 18.51 -8.71 20.20
C PRO A 82 18.74 -10.17 19.76
N ASN A 83 19.70 -10.84 20.40
CA ASN A 83 19.93 -12.27 20.16
C ASN A 83 18.97 -13.11 21.02
N ASP A 84 17.67 -12.96 20.76
CA ASP A 84 16.58 -13.59 21.52
C ASP A 84 15.86 -14.71 20.74
N GLY A 85 16.29 -14.99 19.51
CA GLY A 85 15.70 -15.99 18.62
C GLY A 85 14.38 -15.58 17.97
N PHE A 86 13.88 -14.36 18.23
CA PHE A 86 12.73 -13.81 17.52
C PHE A 86 13.16 -13.14 16.20
N PHE A 87 14.35 -12.52 16.18
CA PHE A 87 14.92 -11.88 14.98
C PHE A 87 16.03 -12.72 14.36
N ASP A 88 15.93 -12.98 13.06
CA ASP A 88 17.03 -13.56 12.29
C ASP A 88 18.14 -12.51 12.10
N GLN A 89 19.38 -12.87 12.45
CA GLN A 89 20.53 -12.04 12.13
C GLN A 89 20.74 -12.00 10.62
N THR A 90 20.72 -10.81 10.06
CA THR A 90 21.00 -10.58 8.64
C THR A 90 22.32 -9.84 8.48
N SER A 91 23.00 -10.03 7.34
CA SER A 91 24.26 -9.36 7.01
C SER A 91 24.06 -7.93 6.46
N TYR A 92 22.82 -7.44 6.43
CA TYR A 92 22.46 -6.12 5.94
C TYR A 92 21.76 -5.32 7.04
N ILE A 93 21.86 -4.00 6.97
CA ILE A 93 21.35 -3.10 7.99
C ILE A 93 20.08 -2.43 7.47
N GLY A 94 18.93 -2.84 8.02
CA GLY A 94 17.63 -2.27 7.70
C GLY A 94 17.08 -2.73 6.35
N ALA A 95 16.28 -1.86 5.72
CA ALA A 95 15.60 -2.13 4.46
C ALA A 95 16.49 -1.94 3.23
N PHE A 96 17.80 -2.01 3.32
CA PHE A 96 18.63 -1.62 2.18
C PHE A 96 19.90 -2.46 2.16
N ASN A 97 20.07 -3.25 1.09
CA ASN A 97 21.34 -3.83 0.68
C ASN A 97 21.68 -3.25 -0.71
N THR A 98 22.61 -3.84 -1.47
CA THR A 98 22.87 -3.46 -2.88
C THR A 98 21.64 -3.53 -3.79
N ASN A 99 20.56 -4.17 -3.34
CA ASN A 99 19.30 -4.30 -4.06
C ASN A 99 18.13 -3.77 -3.21
N ASP A 100 17.18 -3.11 -3.87
CA ASP A 100 15.92 -2.66 -3.27
C ASP A 100 14.94 -3.84 -3.11
N TRP A 101 14.92 -4.45 -1.92
CA TRP A 101 13.98 -5.51 -1.56
C TRP A 101 12.54 -5.00 -1.36
N THR A 102 12.31 -3.68 -1.30
CA THR A 102 10.95 -3.12 -1.24
C THR A 102 10.27 -3.15 -2.62
N PHE A 103 11.02 -3.40 -3.69
CA PHE A 103 10.50 -3.55 -5.04
C PHE A 103 9.42 -4.64 -5.10
N GLY A 104 8.17 -4.23 -5.33
CA GLY A 104 6.99 -5.11 -5.38
C GLY A 104 6.29 -5.36 -4.04
N TRP A 105 6.88 -4.98 -2.91
CA TRP A 105 6.31 -5.11 -1.56
C TRP A 105 5.82 -3.76 -1.00
N ALA A 106 6.52 -2.68 -1.33
CA ALA A 106 6.11 -1.31 -1.02
C ALA A 106 5.75 -0.57 -2.32
N LYS A 107 4.62 0.13 -2.30
CA LYS A 107 4.24 1.08 -3.34
C LYS A 107 4.15 2.46 -2.70
N PHE A 108 5.07 3.36 -3.04
CA PHE A 108 4.96 4.76 -2.68
C PHE A 108 4.05 5.44 -3.70
N THR A 109 2.95 6.03 -3.22
CA THR A 109 2.04 6.82 -4.05
C THR A 109 2.05 8.22 -3.46
N ASP A 110 2.50 9.21 -4.24
CA ASP A 110 2.39 10.61 -3.85
C ASP A 110 0.91 10.96 -3.75
N ALA A 111 0.41 11.00 -2.52
CA ALA A 111 -0.94 11.44 -2.22
C ALA A 111 -0.85 12.84 -1.61
N THR A 112 -1.12 13.87 -2.41
CA THR A 112 -1.56 15.17 -1.87
C THR A 112 -2.89 14.92 -1.16
N VAL A 113 -2.87 14.91 0.17
CA VAL A 113 -4.05 14.63 1.00
C VAL A 113 -4.94 15.89 1.11
N THR A 114 -5.39 16.45 -0.01
CA THR A 114 -6.41 17.51 -0.02
C THR A 114 -7.27 17.45 -1.29
N SER A 115 -8.02 16.37 -1.48
CA SER A 115 -9.33 16.39 -2.16
C SER A 115 -10.02 15.03 -1.96
N VAL A 116 -11.34 15.05 -1.78
CA VAL A 116 -12.15 13.92 -2.20
C VAL A 116 -12.26 14.09 -3.71
N ASP A 117 -11.42 13.39 -4.45
CA ASP A 117 -11.66 13.20 -5.87
C ASP A 117 -12.87 12.27 -6.00
N GLU A 118 -14.05 12.86 -6.19
CA GLU A 118 -14.99 12.21 -7.10
C GLU A 118 -14.22 12.00 -8.39
N ILE A 119 -14.01 10.74 -8.77
CA ILE A 119 -13.32 10.36 -10.00
C ILE A 119 -14.13 10.94 -11.18
N LYS A 120 -13.85 12.19 -11.53
CA LYS A 120 -14.24 12.80 -12.79
C LYS A 120 -13.27 12.27 -13.84
N ASN A 121 -13.63 11.12 -14.42
CA ASN A 121 -13.17 10.64 -15.72
C ASN A 121 -11.72 11.00 -16.07
N LEU A 122 -10.75 10.50 -15.31
CA LEU A 122 -9.48 10.19 -15.94
C LEU A 122 -9.74 8.95 -16.79
N ASN A 123 -9.75 9.12 -18.11
CA ASN A 123 -9.62 8.05 -19.09
C ASN A 123 -8.24 7.38 -18.92
N VAL A 124 -7.94 6.85 -17.74
CA VAL A 124 -6.89 5.87 -17.56
C VAL A 124 -7.42 4.63 -18.25
N VAL A 125 -7.10 4.49 -19.52
CA VAL A 125 -7.21 3.21 -20.20
C VAL A 125 -6.26 2.29 -19.44
N PRO A 126 -6.76 1.30 -18.68
CA PRO A 126 -5.87 0.37 -17.99
C PRO A 126 -4.97 -0.26 -19.05
N SER A 127 -3.66 -0.33 -18.84
CA SER A 127 -2.77 -0.98 -19.83
C SER A 127 -2.81 -2.51 -19.72
N SER A 128 -3.48 -3.04 -18.71
CA SER A 128 -3.53 -4.46 -18.38
C SER A 128 -4.96 -4.94 -18.13
N PHE A 129 -5.21 -6.22 -18.45
CA PHE A 129 -6.46 -6.92 -18.18
C PHE A 129 -6.91 -6.71 -16.74
N ASN A 130 -8.08 -6.10 -16.54
CA ASN A 130 -8.53 -5.68 -15.22
C ASN A 130 -10.02 -5.98 -15.01
N LEU A 131 -10.35 -6.43 -13.81
CA LEU A 131 -11.70 -6.46 -13.27
C LEU A 131 -11.72 -5.53 -12.06
N SER A 132 -12.58 -4.53 -12.06
CA SER A 132 -12.73 -3.58 -10.94
C SER A 132 -13.64 -4.15 -9.85
N GLN A 133 -13.52 -3.62 -8.63
CA GLN A 133 -14.50 -3.93 -7.59
C GLN A 133 -15.87 -3.39 -8.01
N ASN A 134 -16.93 -4.17 -7.76
CA ASN A 134 -18.29 -3.74 -8.02
C ASN A 134 -18.64 -2.54 -7.13
N TYR A 135 -19.41 -1.58 -7.66
CA TYR A 135 -19.85 -0.42 -6.92
C TYR A 135 -21.36 -0.18 -7.12
N PRO A 136 -22.14 -0.02 -6.04
CA PRO A 136 -21.74 -0.10 -4.63
C PRO A 136 -21.34 -1.53 -4.19
N ASN A 137 -20.57 -1.66 -3.09
CA ASN A 137 -20.31 -2.92 -2.40
C ASN A 137 -20.05 -2.65 -0.89
N PRO A 138 -20.91 -3.10 0.05
CA PRO A 138 -22.10 -3.92 -0.17
C PRO A 138 -23.18 -3.24 -1.03
N PHE A 139 -24.06 -4.00 -1.68
CA PHE A 139 -25.09 -3.48 -2.60
C PHE A 139 -26.50 -4.00 -2.29
N ASN A 140 -27.53 -3.26 -2.72
CA ASN A 140 -28.95 -3.63 -2.60
C ASN A 140 -29.81 -2.96 -3.69
N PRO A 141 -30.55 -3.70 -4.53
CA PRO A 141 -30.26 -5.04 -5.02
C PRO A 141 -29.33 -5.01 -6.25
N SER A 142 -28.93 -3.83 -6.73
CA SER A 142 -28.15 -3.67 -7.96
C SER A 142 -26.74 -3.10 -7.71
N THR A 143 -25.80 -3.48 -8.57
CA THR A 143 -24.42 -3.00 -8.54
C THR A 143 -23.85 -2.93 -9.97
N LYS A 144 -22.78 -2.16 -10.14
CA LYS A 144 -22.07 -2.02 -11.42
C LYS A 144 -20.74 -2.74 -11.36
N ILE A 145 -20.45 -3.55 -12.37
CA ILE A 145 -19.18 -4.25 -12.55
C ILE A 145 -18.45 -3.63 -13.74
N LYS A 146 -17.27 -3.07 -13.49
CA LYS A 146 -16.41 -2.50 -14.52
C LYS A 146 -15.24 -3.44 -14.83
N TYR A 147 -14.89 -3.58 -16.09
CA TYR A 147 -13.71 -4.35 -16.51
C TYR A 147 -13.09 -3.74 -17.77
N TYR A 148 -11.82 -4.06 -17.98
CA TYR A 148 -11.06 -3.63 -19.14
C TYR A 148 -10.40 -4.81 -19.84
N LEU A 149 -10.46 -4.79 -21.17
CA LEU A 149 -9.82 -5.74 -22.06
C LEU A 149 -8.69 -5.05 -22.84
N PRO A 150 -7.43 -5.50 -22.70
CA PRO A 150 -6.31 -4.96 -23.48
C PRO A 150 -6.37 -5.38 -24.95
N GLU A 151 -6.92 -6.56 -25.23
CA GLU A 151 -7.02 -7.14 -26.56
C GLU A 151 -8.45 -7.64 -26.82
N SER A 152 -8.86 -7.59 -28.08
CA SER A 152 -10.16 -8.11 -28.52
C SER A 152 -10.18 -9.63 -28.43
N GLY A 153 -11.24 -10.21 -27.89
CA GLY A 153 -11.31 -11.66 -27.68
C GLY A 153 -12.65 -12.13 -27.11
N PHE A 154 -12.74 -13.44 -26.91
CA PHE A 154 -13.88 -14.04 -26.23
C PHE A 154 -13.79 -13.82 -24.72
N VAL A 155 -14.88 -13.32 -24.13
CA VAL A 155 -14.97 -12.94 -22.73
C VAL A 155 -16.19 -13.59 -22.09
N GLN A 156 -16.00 -14.07 -20.87
CA GLN A 156 -17.07 -14.60 -20.05
C GLN A 156 -17.05 -13.96 -18.66
N ILE A 157 -18.20 -13.47 -18.21
CA ILE A 157 -18.40 -13.00 -16.84
C ILE A 157 -19.51 -13.82 -16.22
N LYS A 158 -19.19 -14.51 -15.12
CA LYS A 158 -20.11 -15.39 -14.39
C LYS A 158 -20.12 -15.04 -12.92
N VAL A 159 -21.29 -15.19 -12.29
CA VAL A 159 -21.53 -15.01 -10.86
C VAL A 159 -21.75 -16.36 -10.22
N TYR A 160 -21.11 -16.59 -9.08
CA TYR A 160 -21.15 -17.82 -8.30
C TYR A 160 -21.51 -17.53 -6.85
N ASN A 161 -22.15 -18.49 -6.18
CA ASN A 161 -22.32 -18.45 -4.73
C ASN A 161 -21.09 -19.06 -4.01
N MET A 162 -21.10 -19.05 -2.67
CA MET A 162 -20.02 -19.61 -1.85
C MET A 162 -19.82 -21.12 -2.00
N LEU A 163 -20.83 -21.84 -2.51
CA LEU A 163 -20.74 -23.27 -2.83
C LEU A 163 -20.16 -23.52 -4.23
N GLY A 164 -19.79 -22.47 -4.97
CA GLY A 164 -19.28 -22.57 -6.33
C GLY A 164 -20.34 -22.84 -7.40
N GLN A 165 -21.63 -22.77 -7.04
CA GLN A 165 -22.72 -22.94 -7.99
C GLN A 165 -22.85 -21.68 -8.86
N LEU A 166 -23.01 -21.87 -10.17
CA LEU A 166 -23.27 -20.78 -11.10
C LEU A 166 -24.65 -20.19 -10.82
N VAL A 167 -24.68 -18.91 -10.51
CA VAL A 167 -25.90 -18.14 -10.25
C VAL A 167 -26.37 -17.49 -11.54
N GLU A 168 -25.47 -16.81 -12.25
CA GLU A 168 -25.81 -16.07 -13.46
C GLU A 168 -24.61 -15.89 -14.38
N THR A 169 -24.86 -15.77 -15.69
CA THR A 169 -23.84 -15.40 -16.69
C THR A 169 -24.15 -14.01 -17.22
N LEU A 170 -23.31 -13.03 -16.88
CA LEU A 170 -23.50 -11.62 -17.24
C LEU A 170 -22.97 -11.30 -18.65
N VAL A 171 -21.89 -11.97 -19.05
CA VAL A 171 -21.30 -11.84 -20.39
C VAL A 171 -20.83 -13.21 -20.86
N ASN A 172 -21.06 -13.51 -22.14
CA ASN A 172 -20.53 -14.70 -22.79
C ASN A 172 -20.43 -14.44 -24.31
N GLY A 173 -19.32 -13.88 -24.77
CA GLY A 173 -19.18 -13.52 -26.18
C GLY A 173 -17.90 -12.77 -26.52
N TYR A 174 -17.73 -12.50 -27.82
CA TYR A 174 -16.62 -11.68 -28.30
C TYR A 174 -16.81 -10.20 -27.93
N ARG A 175 -15.72 -9.55 -27.54
CA ARG A 175 -15.64 -8.12 -27.23
C ARG A 175 -14.36 -7.53 -27.82
N ALA A 176 -14.44 -6.29 -28.27
CA ALA A 176 -13.25 -5.55 -28.69
C ALA A 176 -12.41 -5.13 -27.48
N SER A 177 -11.15 -4.76 -27.69
CA SER A 177 -10.36 -4.10 -26.65
C SER A 177 -11.05 -2.82 -26.17
N GLY A 178 -11.13 -2.61 -24.86
CA GLY A 178 -11.80 -1.44 -24.30
C GLY A 178 -12.32 -1.66 -22.88
N THR A 179 -12.90 -0.59 -22.34
CA THR A 179 -13.53 -0.56 -21.02
C THR A 179 -15.02 -0.82 -21.15
N TYR A 180 -15.55 -1.65 -20.26
CA TYR A 180 -16.96 -2.04 -20.24
C TYR A 180 -17.53 -1.93 -18.83
N GLU A 181 -18.81 -1.58 -18.74
CA GLU A 181 -19.59 -1.54 -17.51
C GLU A 181 -20.84 -2.41 -17.68
N ILE A 182 -21.13 -3.25 -16.68
CA ILE A 182 -22.29 -4.13 -16.65
C ILE A 182 -23.10 -3.82 -15.39
N ASN A 183 -24.41 -3.68 -15.54
CA ASN A 183 -25.34 -3.65 -14.43
C ASN A 183 -25.69 -5.08 -14.03
N PHE A 184 -25.55 -5.40 -12.75
CA PHE A 184 -26.00 -6.65 -12.17
C PHE A 184 -27.16 -6.37 -11.21
N ASP A 185 -28.32 -6.97 -11.48
CA ASP A 185 -29.50 -6.93 -10.60
C ASP A 185 -29.65 -8.27 -9.88
N ALA A 186 -29.50 -8.25 -8.56
CA ALA A 186 -29.61 -9.42 -7.70
C ALA A 186 -30.95 -9.49 -6.94
N SER A 187 -32.00 -8.84 -7.45
CA SER A 187 -33.33 -8.83 -6.84
C SER A 187 -33.88 -10.24 -6.53
N GLY A 188 -33.56 -11.24 -7.37
CA GLY A 188 -33.91 -12.65 -7.17
C GLY A 188 -33.03 -13.44 -6.19
N LEU A 189 -31.96 -12.86 -5.65
CA LEU A 189 -30.98 -13.54 -4.80
C LEU A 189 -31.16 -13.23 -3.31
N THR A 190 -30.62 -14.07 -2.44
CA THR A 190 -30.63 -13.87 -0.98
C THR A 190 -29.40 -13.08 -0.52
N SER A 191 -29.51 -12.36 0.60
CA SER A 191 -28.36 -11.69 1.22
C SER A 191 -27.21 -12.67 1.44
N GLY A 192 -25.98 -12.24 1.13
CA GLY A 192 -24.82 -13.11 1.25
C GLY A 192 -23.63 -12.66 0.42
N VAL A 193 -22.60 -13.51 0.42
CA VAL A 193 -21.38 -13.32 -0.34
C VAL A 193 -21.48 -14.06 -1.67
N TYR A 194 -21.14 -13.37 -2.75
CA TYR A 194 -21.06 -13.91 -4.10
C TYR A 194 -19.70 -13.62 -4.70
N ILE A 195 -19.29 -14.43 -5.67
CA ILE A 195 -18.04 -14.27 -6.40
C ILE A 195 -18.37 -14.08 -7.87
N TYR A 196 -17.88 -13.03 -8.48
CA TYR A 196 -17.94 -12.86 -9.94
C TYR A 196 -16.56 -13.06 -10.55
N ARG A 197 -16.52 -13.71 -11.70
CA ARG A 197 -15.30 -14.11 -12.40
C ARG A 197 -15.35 -13.60 -13.83
N LEU A 198 -14.31 -12.87 -14.22
CA LEU A 198 -14.00 -12.49 -15.58
C LEU A 198 -12.98 -13.48 -16.15
N GLN A 199 -13.29 -14.07 -17.29
CA GLN A 199 -12.46 -15.06 -17.97
C GLN A 199 -12.30 -14.69 -19.45
N THR A 200 -11.07 -14.82 -19.94
CA THR A 200 -10.67 -14.75 -21.35
C THR A 200 -9.89 -16.02 -21.72
N SER A 201 -9.38 -16.12 -22.95
CA SER A 201 -8.56 -17.24 -23.39
C SER A 201 -7.28 -17.44 -22.55
N SER A 202 -6.69 -16.34 -22.04
CA SER A 202 -5.39 -16.35 -21.37
C SER A 202 -5.44 -15.95 -19.89
N ASN A 203 -6.50 -15.26 -19.45
CA ASN A 203 -6.57 -14.68 -18.11
C ASN A 203 -7.89 -14.95 -17.41
N VAL A 204 -7.83 -15.14 -16.09
CA VAL A 204 -8.98 -15.28 -15.20
C VAL A 204 -8.79 -14.40 -13.97
N ILE A 205 -9.75 -13.51 -13.69
CA ILE A 205 -9.77 -12.70 -12.45
C ILE A 205 -11.12 -12.92 -11.77
N SER A 206 -11.10 -13.12 -10.44
CA SER A 206 -12.31 -13.24 -9.63
C SER A 206 -12.32 -12.21 -8.51
N LYS A 207 -13.51 -11.72 -8.15
CA LYS A 207 -13.72 -10.78 -7.04
C LYS A 207 -14.97 -11.15 -6.25
N LYS A 208 -14.98 -10.79 -4.97
CA LYS A 208 -16.11 -10.99 -4.06
C LYS A 208 -17.02 -9.77 -4.03
N MET A 209 -18.32 -9.98 -3.87
CA MET A 209 -19.33 -8.95 -3.64
C MET A 209 -20.26 -9.39 -2.51
N ILE A 210 -20.85 -8.42 -1.81
CA ILE A 210 -21.74 -8.62 -0.66
C ILE A 210 -23.09 -8.01 -1.00
N LEU A 211 -24.11 -8.85 -1.09
CA LEU A 211 -25.51 -8.44 -1.25
C LEU A 211 -26.14 -8.27 0.13
N LEU A 212 -26.71 -7.09 0.39
CA LEU A 212 -27.55 -6.81 1.54
C LEU A 212 -29.00 -6.66 1.06
N LYS A 213 -29.92 -7.42 1.63
CA LYS A 213 -31.36 -7.11 1.63
C LYS A 213 -31.78 -6.69 3.02
#